data_AF-A0A931RX55-F1
#
_entry.id   AF-A0A931RX55-F1
#
_cell.length_a   1.000
_cell.length_b   1.000
_cell.length_c   1.000
_cell.angle_alpha   90.00
_cell.angle_beta   90.00
_cell.angle_gamma   90.00
#
_symmetry.space_group_name_H-M   'P 1'
#
loop_
_entity.id
_entity.type
_entity.pdbx_description
1 polymer ?
#
loop_
_entity_poly.entity_id
_entity_poly.type
_entity_poly.pdbx_seq_one_letter_code
_entity_poly.pdbx_strand_id
1 'polypeptide(L)'
;MAHSHPKTIEGQLVLKGKFGFVLSEKPGVADIYVQGDTLRLAMNGDRVAVKISPSSEPSRPEGEIVRVISRARANVVGIFQKIRG
;
A
#
# COMPACT_ATOMS: atom_id res chain seq x y z
N MET A 1 5.12 7.64 -26.53
CA MET A 1 4.52 6.41 -25.97
C MET A 1 4.02 6.71 -24.56
N ALA A 2 2.91 7.43 -24.42
CA ALA A 2 2.37 7.81 -23.09
C ALA A 2 1.70 6.59 -22.47
N HIS A 3 2.31 5.99 -21.45
CA HIS A 3 1.66 4.96 -20.66
C HIS A 3 0.53 5.64 -19.88
N SER A 4 -0.70 5.39 -20.30
CA SER A 4 -1.90 5.66 -19.50
C SER A 4 -1.70 4.97 -18.15
N HIS A 5 -1.39 5.76 -17.12
CA HIS A 5 -1.29 5.20 -15.78
C HIS A 5 -2.70 4.77 -15.38
N PRO A 6 -2.90 3.52 -14.91
CA PRO A 6 -4.18 3.14 -14.36
C PRO A 6 -4.59 4.15 -13.28
N LYS A 7 -5.89 4.42 -13.15
CA LYS A 7 -6.40 5.36 -12.15
C LYS A 7 -6.02 4.87 -10.76
N THR A 8 -5.00 5.49 -10.14
CA THR A 8 -4.52 5.15 -8.81
C THR A 8 -4.94 6.20 -7.78
N ILE A 9 -5.01 5.79 -6.53
CA ILE A 9 -5.13 6.67 -5.36
C ILE A 9 -3.80 6.66 -4.62
N GLU A 10 -3.31 7.84 -4.25
CA GLU A 10 -2.09 8.00 -3.47
C GLU A 10 -2.43 8.23 -2.00
N GLY A 11 -1.61 7.67 -1.11
CA GLY A 11 -1.84 7.76 0.32
C GLY A 11 -0.75 7.13 1.16
N GLN A 12 -0.89 7.26 2.48
CA GLN A 12 0.04 6.66 3.43
C GLN A 12 -0.40 5.25 3.80
N LEU A 13 0.52 4.29 3.72
CA LEU A 13 0.29 2.93 4.16
C LEU A 13 0.33 2.82 5.69
N VAL A 14 -0.71 2.25 6.28
CA VAL A 14 -0.78 1.84 7.69
C VAL A 14 -0.93 0.33 7.76
N LEU A 15 0.12 -0.37 8.23
CA LEU A 15 0.10 -1.82 8.40
C LEU A 15 -0.59 -2.25 9.70
N LYS A 16 -1.35 -3.34 9.61
CA LYS A 16 -2.05 -4.03 10.70
C LYS A 16 -1.83 -5.53 10.55
N GLY A 17 -0.78 -6.05 11.19
CA GLY A 17 -0.44 -7.47 11.13
C GLY A 17 -0.13 -7.92 9.69
N LYS A 18 -0.99 -8.76 9.11
CA LYS A 18 -0.84 -9.33 7.76
C LYS A 18 -1.53 -8.52 6.66
N PHE A 19 -2.08 -7.34 6.96
CA PHE A 19 -2.75 -6.47 5.98
C PHE A 19 -2.47 -5.01 6.30
N GLY A 20 -3.04 -4.09 5.53
CA GLY A 20 -2.96 -2.67 5.82
C GLY A 20 -4.10 -1.87 5.21
N PHE A 21 -4.02 -0.56 5.45
CA PHE A 21 -4.88 0.44 4.84
C PHE A 21 -4.04 1.52 4.20
N VAL A 22 -4.48 2.06 3.07
CA VAL A 22 -3.92 3.27 2.50
C VAL A 22 -4.85 4.42 2.79
N LEU A 23 -4.37 5.33 3.64
CA LEU A 23 -5.07 6.55 4.00
C LEU A 23 -4.94 7.53 2.84
N SER A 24 -6.04 7.77 2.14
CA SER A 24 -6.06 8.63 0.95
C SER A 24 -5.69 10.07 1.33
N GLU A 25 -4.85 10.71 0.50
CA GLU A 25 -4.57 12.15 0.63
C GLU A 25 -5.74 13.02 0.19
N LYS A 26 -6.69 12.46 -0.56
CA LYS A 26 -7.90 13.17 -0.99
C LYS A 26 -8.95 13.15 0.11
N PRO A 27 -9.42 14.32 0.58
CA PRO A 27 -10.51 14.40 1.55
C PRO A 27 -11.78 13.71 1.04
N GLY A 28 -12.49 13.04 1.95
CA GLY A 28 -13.77 12.37 1.65
C GLY A 28 -13.64 11.06 0.87
N VAL A 29 -12.41 10.59 0.61
CA VAL A 29 -12.16 9.25 0.05
C VAL A 29 -11.93 8.28 1.20
N ALA A 30 -12.66 7.17 1.21
CA ALA A 30 -12.50 6.13 2.22
C ALA A 30 -11.11 5.46 2.13
N ASP A 31 -10.63 4.98 3.27
CA ASP A 31 -9.37 4.24 3.36
C ASP A 31 -9.44 2.94 2.56
N ILE A 32 -8.37 2.64 1.84
CA ILE A 32 -8.33 1.51 0.93
C ILE A 32 -7.69 0.33 1.63
N TYR A 33 -8.41 -0.78 1.74
CA TYR A 33 -7.87 -2.02 2.27
C TYR A 33 -6.88 -2.65 1.28
N VAL A 34 -5.74 -3.11 1.79
CA VAL A 34 -4.70 -3.83 1.04
C VAL A 34 -4.33 -5.11 1.77
N GLN A 35 -4.40 -6.24 1.05
CA GLN A 35 -3.99 -7.55 1.55
C GLN A 35 -2.47 -7.66 1.67
N GLY A 36 -1.99 -8.51 2.59
CA GLY A 36 -0.56 -8.69 2.87
C GLY A 36 0.29 -9.06 1.67
N ASP A 37 -0.23 -9.96 0.82
CA ASP A 37 0.49 -10.47 -0.34
C ASP A 37 0.67 -9.38 -1.42
N THR A 38 -0.13 -8.32 -1.39
CA THR A 38 -0.06 -7.20 -2.35
C THR A 38 0.70 -5.98 -1.82
N LEU A 39 1.38 -6.09 -0.66
CA LEU A 39 2.10 -4.97 -0.05
C LEU A 39 3.39 -4.59 -0.80
N ARG A 40 3.91 -5.42 -1.73
CA ARG A 40 5.11 -5.13 -2.57
C ARG A 40 6.32 -4.56 -1.81
N LEU A 41 6.64 -5.12 -0.64
CA LEU A 41 7.73 -4.64 0.23
C LEU A 41 7.55 -3.18 0.71
N ALA A 42 6.35 -2.61 0.57
CA ALA A 42 6.00 -1.35 1.19
C ALA A 42 6.00 -1.53 2.71
N MET A 43 6.59 -0.56 3.39
CA MET A 43 6.71 -0.56 4.84
C MET A 43 5.65 0.35 5.44
N ASN A 44 5.32 0.10 6.71
CA ASN A 44 4.41 0.98 7.45
C ASN A 44 4.90 2.43 7.40
N GLY A 45 4.03 3.34 6.99
CA GLY A 45 4.29 4.77 6.81
C GLY A 45 4.72 5.16 5.39
N ASP A 46 5.07 4.22 4.52
CA ASP A 46 5.42 4.56 3.14
C ASP A 46 4.25 5.25 2.42
N ARG A 47 4.57 6.22 1.56
CA ARG A 47 3.62 6.82 0.63
C ARG A 47 3.54 5.94 -0.60
N VAL A 48 2.35 5.51 -0.97
CA VAL A 48 2.13 4.50 -2.01
C VAL A 48 1.05 4.92 -2.98
N ALA A 49 1.11 4.37 -4.20
CA ALA A 49 0.02 4.40 -5.17
C ALA A 49 -0.71 3.06 -5.15
N VAL A 50 -2.03 3.10 -5.00
CA VAL A 50 -2.90 1.93 -4.99
C VAL A 50 -3.82 1.96 -6.19
N LYS A 51 -3.96 0.81 -6.84
CA LYS A 51 -4.98 0.58 -7.86
C LYS A 51 -6.18 -0.11 -7.19
N ILE A 52 -7.36 0.47 -7.35
CA ILE A 52 -8.60 -0.10 -6.80
C ILE A 52 -9.03 -1.31 -7.63
N SER A 53 -9.46 -2.37 -6.95
CA SER A 53 -10.02 -3.55 -7.62
C SER A 53 -11.34 -3.20 -8.30
N PRO A 54 -11.59 -3.61 -9.54
CA PRO A 54 -12.88 -3.40 -10.20
C PRO A 54 -14.06 -4.04 -9.46
N SER A 55 -13.81 -5.07 -8.65
CA SER A 55 -14.81 -5.78 -7.85
C SER A 55 -15.03 -5.19 -6.45
N SER A 56 -14.37 -4.08 -6.09
CA SER A 56 -14.47 -3.53 -4.74
C SER A 56 -15.82 -2.85 -4.49
N GLU A 57 -16.38 -3.03 -3.29
CA GLU A 57 -17.56 -2.27 -2.87
C GLU A 57 -17.20 -0.82 -2.51
N PRO A 58 -18.04 0.18 -2.85
CA PRO A 58 -17.76 1.58 -2.53
C PRO A 58 -17.61 1.88 -1.03
N SER A 59 -18.33 1.12 -0.18
CA SER A 59 -18.28 1.22 1.28
C SER A 59 -17.00 0.62 1.88
N ARG A 60 -16.33 -0.25 1.13
CA ARG A 60 -15.13 -0.98 1.58
C ARG A 60 -14.18 -1.16 0.39
N PRO A 61 -13.53 -0.08 -0.07
CA PRO A 61 -12.65 -0.16 -1.20
C PRO A 61 -11.45 -1.05 -0.90
N GLU A 62 -11.13 -1.94 -1.83
CA GLU A 62 -10.00 -2.84 -1.77
C GLU A 62 -9.10 -2.61 -2.99
N GLY A 63 -7.80 -2.76 -2.81
CA GLY A 63 -6.84 -2.54 -3.89
C GLY A 63 -5.52 -3.24 -3.72
N GLU A 64 -4.63 -3.00 -4.67
CA GLU A 64 -3.26 -3.50 -4.70
C GLU A 64 -2.28 -2.32 -4.75
N ILE A 65 -1.19 -2.41 -3.97
CA ILE A 65 -0.11 -1.42 -4.06
C ILE A 65 0.58 -1.64 -5.39
N VAL A 66 0.57 -0.63 -6.28
CA VAL A 66 1.27 -0.72 -7.57
C VAL A 66 2.64 -0.05 -7.53
N ARG A 67 2.88 0.87 -6.59
CA ARG A 67 4.16 1.58 -6.46
C ARG A 67 4.35 2.17 -5.08
N VAL A 68 5.59 2.14 -4.56
CA VAL A 68 6.02 3.00 -3.46
C VAL A 68 6.52 4.31 -4.04
N ILE A 69 5.89 5.42 -3.66
CA ILE A 69 6.20 6.77 -4.15
C ILE A 69 7.32 7.39 -3.32
N SER A 70 7.24 7.29 -2.00
CA SER A 70 8.30 7.70 -1.09
C SER A 70 8.35 6.80 0.15
N ARG A 71 9.57 6.55 0.62
CA ARG A 71 9.82 5.73 1.81
C ARG A 71 9.71 6.60 3.05
N ALA A 72 9.01 6.12 4.09
CA ALA A 72 9.03 6.79 5.40
C ALA A 72 10.36 6.59 6.14
N ARG A 73 11.10 5.52 5.81
CA ARG A 73 12.39 5.21 6.41
C ARG A 73 13.37 4.82 5.31
N ALA A 74 14.45 5.59 5.19
CA ALA A 74 15.54 5.28 4.28
C ALA A 74 16.50 4.21 4.85
N ASN A 75 16.57 4.11 6.18
CA ASN A 75 17.44 3.18 6.89
C ASN A 75 16.61 2.33 7.87
N VAL A 76 16.97 1.06 7.99
CA VAL A 76 16.34 0.11 8.91
C VAL A 76 17.46 -0.64 9.63
N VAL A 77 17.38 -0.67 10.96
CA VAL A 77 18.27 -1.48 11.81
C VAL A 77 17.48 -2.70 12.28
N GLY A 78 18.08 -3.88 12.17
CA GLY A 78 17.46 -5.13 12.60
C GLY A 78 18.50 -6.23 12.82
N ILE A 79 18.08 -7.30 13.49
CA ILE A 79 18.92 -8.48 13.72
C ILE A 79 18.60 -9.48 12.60
N PHE A 80 19.61 -9.85 11.82
CA PHE A 80 19.47 -10.93 10.86
C PHE A 80 19.45 -12.27 11.61
N GLN A 81 18.38 -13.05 11.44
CA GLN A 81 18.24 -14.39 11.99
C GLN A 81 18.10 -15.40 10.86
N LYS A 82 19.06 -16.33 10.75
CA LYS A 82 18.96 -17.45 9.82
C LYS A 82 18.25 -18.60 10.53
N ILE A 83 17.01 -18.87 10.16
CA ILE A 83 16.29 -20.07 10.62
C ILE A 83 16.78 -21.24 9.77
N ARG A 84 17.37 -22.27 10.41
CA ARG A 84 17.65 -23.56 9.76
C ARG A 84 16.38 -24.39 9.87
N GLY A 85 15.84 -24.81 8.72
CA GLY A 85 14.84 -25.87 8.63
C GLY A 85 15.49 -27.23 8.76
#